data_AF-A0A5E6M5N7-F1
#
_entry.id   AF-A0A5E6M5N7-F1
#
_cell.length_a   1.000
_cell.length_b   1.000
_cell.length_c   1.000
_cell.angle_alpha   90.00
_cell.angle_beta   90.00
_cell.angle_gamma   90.00
#
_symmetry.space_group_name_H-M   'P 1'
#
loop_
_entity.id
_entity.type
_entity.pdbx_description
1 polymer ?
#
loop_
_entity_poly.entity_id
_entity_poly.type
_entity_poly.pdbx_seq_one_letter_code
_entity_poly.pdbx_strand_id
1 'polypeptide(L)'
;MIPESDIHAAIVAKKAKQESFGRWPYARLLHEWQGLPRGTLFAEGVVVPGYPKIGRVQTLSGILTQFHAPFWVEEKVDGYNVRIFRAGDEIYAATRGGLVCPFTTDRWADLVDPSIFSAHPDLILCGEVTGPETPYIEGTSPLVRQGIGFFLFDVIRQGVEGFLPVEERHALARSFGLPEVPFYGRIDPKDLRELRTILWRLDAQEREGVVLKEDSPRSFRAKYVTGSAELSDIASMTERYLDVPPEYFTERVLRLALFLEDMEVTDREEWHRRLGKAFLSALGERIAAARQGRCAGSFCCRFHARENALRLLDALGQIHGHEGETRLVSLQDEGGTWVLRFEKLYRSTTGFLRNALGGSLRFD
;
A
#
# COMPACT_ATOMS: atom_id res chain seq x y z
N MET A 1 -14.34 -17.48 17.65
CA MET A 1 -13.58 -16.66 18.62
C MET A 1 -12.27 -17.37 18.93
N ILE A 2 -11.18 -16.62 19.08
CA ILE A 2 -9.87 -17.17 19.45
C ILE A 2 -9.72 -17.01 20.97
N PRO A 3 -9.38 -18.07 21.72
CA PRO A 3 -9.20 -18.00 23.17
C PRO A 3 -8.16 -16.94 23.58
N GLU A 4 -8.41 -16.21 24.67
CA GLU A 4 -7.43 -15.25 25.21
C GLU A 4 -6.10 -15.90 25.58
N SER A 5 -6.12 -17.18 25.99
CA SER A 5 -4.92 -17.97 26.24
C SER A 5 -4.03 -18.09 25.01
N ASP A 6 -4.61 -18.18 23.81
CA ASP A 6 -3.88 -18.33 22.55
C ASP A 6 -3.25 -17.01 22.12
N ILE A 7 -3.97 -15.90 22.35
CA ILE A 7 -3.44 -14.54 22.14
C ILE A 7 -2.25 -14.30 23.08
N HIS A 8 -2.41 -14.65 24.37
CA HIS A 8 -1.33 -14.54 25.35
C HIS A 8 -0.11 -15.40 24.97
N ALA A 9 -0.33 -16.64 24.53
CA ALA A 9 0.73 -17.51 24.04
C ALA A 9 1.48 -16.90 22.84
N ALA A 10 0.76 -16.29 21.89
CA ALA A 10 1.38 -15.61 20.75
C ALA A 10 2.22 -14.40 21.19
N ILE A 11 1.80 -13.64 22.21
CA ILE A 11 2.57 -12.52 22.78
C ILE A 11 3.85 -13.05 23.45
N VAL A 12 3.74 -14.08 24.30
CA VAL A 12 4.90 -14.71 24.97
C VAL A 12 5.91 -15.25 23.95
N ALA A 13 5.43 -15.84 22.85
CA ALA A 13 6.25 -16.32 21.75
C ALA A 13 6.84 -15.20 20.86
N LYS A 14 6.59 -13.92 21.17
CA LYS A 14 6.97 -12.73 20.37
C LYS A 14 6.42 -12.76 18.94
N LYS A 15 5.31 -13.47 18.73
CA LYS A 15 4.58 -13.55 17.45
C LYS A 15 3.47 -12.52 17.38
N ALA A 16 2.95 -12.10 18.52
CA ALA A 16 2.04 -10.97 18.67
C ALA A 16 2.67 -9.88 19.54
N LYS A 17 2.11 -8.68 19.46
CA LYS A 17 2.45 -7.55 20.33
C LYS A 17 1.16 -6.88 20.82
N GLN A 18 1.14 -6.54 22.11
CA GLN A 18 0.10 -5.68 22.68
C GLN A 18 0.36 -4.23 22.24
N GLU A 19 -0.70 -3.57 21.79
CA GLU A 19 -0.70 -2.18 21.35
C GLU A 19 -1.94 -1.47 21.93
N SER A 20 -2.02 -0.17 21.71
CA SER A 20 -3.20 0.64 22.08
C SER A 20 -3.42 1.76 21.09
N PHE A 21 -4.69 2.08 20.82
CA PHE A 21 -5.10 3.29 20.11
C PHE A 21 -5.83 4.21 21.08
N GLY A 22 -5.12 5.22 21.60
CA GLY A 22 -5.62 6.00 22.74
C GLY A 22 -5.79 5.09 23.96
N ARG A 23 -7.03 4.94 24.45
CA ARG A 23 -7.35 4.05 25.58
C ARG A 23 -7.82 2.65 25.15
N TRP A 24 -7.95 2.41 23.85
CA TRP A 24 -8.47 1.16 23.31
C TRP A 24 -7.33 0.14 23.11
N PRO A 25 -7.26 -0.94 23.93
CA PRO A 25 -6.19 -1.92 23.84
C PRO A 25 -6.49 -2.95 22.76
N TYR A 26 -5.44 -3.41 22.07
CA TYR A 26 -5.55 -4.51 21.11
C TYR A 26 -4.24 -5.29 21.02
N ALA A 27 -4.30 -6.51 20.52
CA ALA A 27 -3.12 -7.28 20.15
C ALA A 27 -3.04 -7.42 18.62
N ARG A 28 -1.83 -7.41 18.08
CA ARG A 28 -1.61 -7.66 16.64
C ARG A 28 -0.52 -8.69 16.40
N LEU A 29 -0.68 -9.48 15.35
CA LEU A 29 0.33 -10.44 14.90
C LEU A 29 1.46 -9.73 14.14
N LEU A 30 2.69 -9.88 14.63
CA LEU A 30 3.93 -9.50 13.95
C LEU A 30 4.32 -10.52 12.88
N HIS A 31 3.97 -11.78 13.09
CA HIS A 31 4.24 -12.91 12.22
C HIS A 31 3.01 -13.80 12.09
N GLU A 32 2.98 -14.66 11.07
CA GLU A 32 1.94 -15.69 10.99
C GLU A 32 1.98 -16.59 12.23
N TRP A 33 0.79 -16.97 12.72
CA TRP A 33 0.62 -17.81 13.89
C TRP A 33 -0.61 -18.69 13.75
N GLN A 34 -0.42 -20.02 13.79
CA GLN A 34 -1.52 -20.99 13.72
C GLN A 34 -2.50 -20.77 12.55
N GLY A 35 -1.96 -20.49 11.36
CA GLY A 35 -2.75 -20.22 10.15
C GLY A 35 -3.30 -18.79 10.05
N LEU A 36 -3.17 -17.97 11.10
CA LEU A 36 -3.57 -16.57 11.05
C LEU A 36 -2.45 -15.71 10.45
N PRO A 37 -2.74 -14.92 9.40
CA PRO A 37 -1.72 -14.13 8.72
C PRO A 37 -1.16 -13.00 9.60
N ARG A 38 0.07 -12.59 9.31
CA ARG A 38 0.68 -11.36 9.86
C ARG A 38 -0.29 -10.19 9.70
N GLY A 39 -0.36 -9.34 10.72
CA GLY A 39 -1.24 -8.17 10.74
C GLY A 39 -2.67 -8.48 11.16
N THR A 40 -2.98 -9.73 11.54
CA THR A 40 -4.23 -10.05 12.25
C THR A 40 -4.28 -9.27 13.56
N LEU A 41 -5.43 -8.65 13.82
CA LEU A 41 -5.70 -7.86 15.03
C LEU A 41 -6.78 -8.55 15.87
N PHE A 42 -6.61 -8.50 17.19
CA PHE A 42 -7.55 -9.00 18.18
C PHE A 42 -7.92 -7.89 19.15
N ALA A 43 -9.20 -7.60 19.30
CA ALA A 43 -9.71 -6.62 20.26
C ALA A 43 -11.19 -6.89 20.58
N GLU A 44 -11.59 -6.83 21.85
CA GLU A 44 -13.00 -6.87 22.28
C GLU A 44 -13.82 -8.01 21.64
N GLY A 45 -13.23 -9.21 21.52
CA GLY A 45 -13.86 -10.38 20.89
C GLY A 45 -13.91 -10.34 19.35
N VAL A 46 -13.54 -9.22 18.73
CA VAL A 46 -13.39 -9.06 17.29
C VAL A 46 -12.02 -9.57 16.84
N VAL A 47 -12.03 -10.33 15.74
CA VAL A 47 -10.83 -10.77 15.04
C VAL A 47 -10.85 -10.15 13.66
N VAL A 48 -9.82 -9.37 13.34
CA VAL A 48 -9.65 -8.75 12.02
C VAL A 48 -8.47 -9.44 11.32
N PRO A 49 -8.72 -10.40 10.41
CA PRO A 49 -7.65 -11.15 9.76
C PRO A 49 -6.68 -10.24 9.00
N GLY A 50 -5.39 -10.52 9.12
CA GLY A 50 -4.34 -9.90 8.31
C GLY A 50 -4.63 -10.06 6.83
N TYR A 51 -4.47 -9.00 6.03
CA TYR A 51 -4.64 -9.15 4.59
C TYR A 51 -3.49 -10.01 4.02
N PRO A 52 -3.78 -11.13 3.34
CA PRO A 52 -2.78 -12.09 2.92
C PRO A 52 -1.80 -11.50 1.90
N LYS A 53 -0.64 -12.15 1.75
CA LYS A 53 0.30 -11.77 0.68
C LYS A 53 -0.25 -12.26 -0.67
N ILE A 54 -0.41 -11.35 -1.61
CA ILE A 54 -0.69 -11.68 -3.01
C ILE A 54 0.63 -11.94 -3.73
N GLY A 55 0.76 -13.13 -4.31
CA GLY A 55 1.90 -13.53 -5.12
C GLY A 55 2.03 -12.68 -6.38
N ARG A 56 3.25 -12.51 -6.90
CA ARG A 56 3.50 -11.82 -8.16
C ARG A 56 3.75 -12.85 -9.25
N VAL A 57 3.03 -12.74 -10.36
CA VAL A 57 3.41 -13.40 -11.61
C VAL A 57 4.36 -12.49 -12.36
N GLN A 58 5.51 -13.03 -12.78
CA GLN A 58 6.55 -12.22 -13.44
C GLN A 58 6.35 -12.13 -14.96
N THR A 59 5.57 -13.06 -15.53
CA THR A 59 5.30 -13.13 -16.96
C THR A 59 3.83 -13.47 -17.22
N LEU A 60 3.31 -13.11 -18.40
CA LEU A 60 1.98 -13.52 -18.86
C LEU A 60 1.89 -15.05 -18.99
N SER A 61 2.97 -15.70 -19.43
CA SER A 61 3.05 -17.17 -19.46
C SER A 61 2.91 -17.81 -18.07
N GLY A 62 3.34 -17.11 -17.01
CA GLY A 62 3.13 -17.51 -15.63
C GLY A 62 1.65 -17.56 -15.25
N ILE A 63 0.80 -16.70 -15.81
CA ILE A 63 -0.65 -16.71 -15.58
C ILE A 63 -1.27 -17.99 -16.14
N LEU A 64 -0.89 -18.38 -17.37
CA LEU A 64 -1.34 -19.62 -18.02
C LEU A 64 -1.05 -20.87 -17.17
N THR A 65 0.04 -20.83 -16.39
CA THR A 65 0.49 -21.95 -15.56
C THR A 65 -0.23 -22.01 -14.21
N GLN A 66 -0.59 -20.86 -13.65
CA GLN A 66 -1.04 -20.75 -12.26
C GLN A 66 -2.56 -20.72 -12.09
N PHE A 67 -3.27 -20.15 -13.08
CA PHE A 67 -4.73 -20.05 -13.08
C PHE A 67 -5.35 -21.25 -13.81
N HIS A 68 -6.27 -21.93 -13.13
CA HIS A 68 -6.93 -23.14 -13.64
C HIS A 68 -8.43 -22.91 -13.89
N ALA A 69 -8.94 -21.73 -13.54
CA ALA A 69 -10.29 -21.27 -13.82
C ALA A 69 -10.22 -19.82 -14.34
N PRO A 70 -11.33 -19.30 -14.91
CA PRO A 70 -11.43 -17.88 -15.22
C PRO A 70 -11.12 -17.01 -14.01
N PHE A 71 -10.67 -15.78 -14.25
CA PHE A 71 -10.32 -14.85 -13.18
C PHE A 71 -10.85 -13.45 -13.47
N TRP A 72 -11.17 -12.74 -12.39
CA TRP A 72 -11.52 -11.34 -12.40
C TRP A 72 -10.27 -10.48 -12.51
N VAL A 73 -10.34 -9.41 -13.29
CA VAL A 73 -9.26 -8.45 -13.48
C VAL A 73 -9.65 -7.12 -12.84
N GLU A 74 -8.98 -6.78 -11.76
CA GLU A 74 -9.14 -5.51 -11.06
C GLU A 74 -7.87 -4.66 -11.19
N GLU A 75 -7.99 -3.34 -11.26
CA GLU A 75 -6.85 -2.45 -11.18
C GLU A 75 -6.14 -2.62 -9.84
N LYS A 76 -4.83 -2.76 -9.89
CA LYS A 76 -3.99 -2.59 -8.71
C LYS A 76 -3.82 -1.08 -8.51
N VAL A 77 -4.49 -0.54 -7.49
CA VAL A 77 -4.32 0.86 -7.08
C VAL A 77 -3.04 0.98 -6.26
N ASP A 78 -2.23 1.99 -6.58
CA ASP A 78 -1.02 2.32 -5.82
C ASP A 78 -1.38 3.25 -4.66
N GLY A 79 -1.10 2.78 -3.45
CA GLY A 79 -1.56 3.34 -2.20
C GLY A 79 -1.12 2.44 -1.05
N TYR A 80 -1.82 2.56 0.08
CA TYR A 80 -1.60 1.66 1.20
C TYR A 80 -2.86 0.90 1.58
N ASN A 81 -2.66 -0.39 1.84
CA ASN A 81 -3.70 -1.32 2.26
C ASN A 81 -4.27 -0.96 3.63
N VAL A 82 -5.60 -0.87 3.68
CA VAL A 82 -6.40 -0.59 4.87
C VAL A 82 -7.51 -1.63 5.03
N ARG A 83 -7.76 -2.00 6.29
CA ARG A 83 -8.94 -2.74 6.72
C ARG A 83 -9.78 -1.86 7.65
N ILE A 84 -10.99 -1.48 7.23
CA ILE A 84 -11.94 -0.69 8.02
C ILE A 84 -12.96 -1.64 8.64
N PHE A 85 -13.16 -1.57 9.95
CA PHE A 85 -14.02 -2.48 10.69
C PHE A 85 -14.62 -1.82 11.92
N ARG A 86 -15.73 -2.38 12.39
CA ARG A 86 -16.37 -1.98 13.64
C ARG A 86 -15.84 -2.80 14.82
N ALA A 87 -15.60 -2.14 15.95
CA ALA A 87 -15.39 -2.78 17.24
C ALA A 87 -16.12 -1.96 18.32
N GLY A 88 -17.06 -2.61 19.01
CA GLY A 88 -18.01 -1.92 19.88
C GLY A 88 -18.87 -0.94 19.07
N ASP A 89 -18.90 0.32 19.51
CA ASP A 89 -19.63 1.41 18.85
C ASP A 89 -18.74 2.29 17.96
N GLU A 90 -17.46 1.96 17.87
CA GLU A 90 -16.46 2.73 17.13
C GLU A 90 -16.04 2.01 15.84
N ILE A 91 -15.56 2.80 14.88
CA ILE A 91 -14.99 2.32 13.62
C ILE A 91 -13.50 2.60 13.62
N TYR A 92 -12.71 1.57 13.31
CA TYR A 92 -11.27 1.64 13.26
C TYR A 92 -10.75 1.26 11.88
N ALA A 93 -9.60 1.80 11.52
CA ALA A 93 -8.90 1.45 10.29
C ALA A 93 -7.50 0.92 10.61
N ALA A 94 -7.23 -0.33 10.25
CA ALA A 94 -5.91 -0.94 10.43
C ALA A 94 -5.11 -0.97 9.13
N THR A 95 -3.82 -0.65 9.20
CA THR A 95 -2.88 -0.85 8.09
C THR A 95 -2.63 -2.34 7.86
N ARG A 96 -1.94 -2.69 6.76
CA ARG A 96 -1.49 -4.05 6.49
C ARG A 96 -0.77 -4.74 7.66
N GLY A 97 0.02 -3.99 8.43
CA GLY A 97 0.78 -4.51 9.58
C GLY A 97 -0.06 -4.79 10.83
N GLY A 98 -1.37 -4.52 10.79
CA GLY A 98 -2.28 -4.66 11.93
C GLY A 98 -2.19 -3.51 12.93
N LEU A 99 -1.57 -2.39 12.56
CA LEU A 99 -1.57 -1.17 13.38
C LEU A 99 -2.83 -0.37 13.08
N VAL A 100 -3.57 0.04 14.10
CA VAL A 100 -4.66 1.01 13.96
C VAL A 100 -4.06 2.35 13.51
N CYS A 101 -4.40 2.77 12.30
CA CYS A 101 -3.88 3.96 11.67
C CYS A 101 -4.61 5.19 12.21
N PRO A 102 -3.92 6.13 12.90
CA PRO A 102 -4.57 7.34 13.39
C PRO A 102 -5.17 8.18 12.28
N PHE A 103 -4.46 8.30 11.15
CA PHE A 103 -4.93 9.05 10.00
C PHE A 103 -6.18 8.44 9.36
N THR A 104 -6.15 7.14 9.04
CA THR A 104 -7.30 6.54 8.36
C THR A 104 -8.50 6.37 9.29
N THR A 105 -8.27 6.13 10.59
CA THR A 105 -9.33 6.10 11.61
C THR A 105 -9.93 7.48 11.85
N ASP A 106 -9.17 8.56 11.64
CA ASP A 106 -9.71 9.91 11.71
C ASP A 106 -10.57 10.24 10.48
N ARG A 107 -10.14 9.76 9.30
CA ARG A 107 -10.69 10.14 8.00
C ARG A 107 -11.71 9.15 7.42
N TRP A 108 -11.98 8.02 8.07
CA TRP A 108 -12.78 6.93 7.45
C TRP A 108 -14.17 7.37 6.99
N ALA A 109 -14.82 8.27 7.73
CA ALA A 109 -16.17 8.74 7.41
C ALA A 109 -16.22 9.64 6.16
N ASP A 110 -15.07 10.21 5.74
CA ASP A 110 -14.95 10.93 4.47
C ASP A 110 -14.80 9.95 3.29
N LEU A 111 -14.44 8.70 3.57
CA LEU A 111 -14.03 7.70 2.59
C LEU A 111 -15.13 6.68 2.30
N VAL A 112 -15.98 6.39 3.28
CA VAL A 112 -16.99 5.33 3.23
C VAL A 112 -18.24 5.79 3.97
N ASP A 113 -19.42 5.52 3.39
CA ASP A 113 -20.71 5.78 4.02
C ASP A 113 -20.86 4.98 5.34
N PRO A 114 -21.02 5.64 6.51
CA PRO A 114 -21.21 4.99 7.81
C PRO A 114 -22.35 3.97 7.91
N SER A 115 -23.39 4.11 7.08
CA SER A 115 -24.58 3.26 7.13
C SER A 115 -24.27 1.77 6.90
N ILE A 116 -23.17 1.47 6.19
CA ILE A 116 -22.76 0.09 5.95
C ILE A 116 -22.46 -0.68 7.23
N PHE A 117 -21.81 -0.06 8.22
CA PHE A 117 -21.48 -0.72 9.49
C PHE A 117 -22.66 -0.74 10.47
N SER A 118 -23.72 0.01 10.16
CA SER A 118 -25.02 -0.11 10.84
C SER A 118 -25.80 -1.31 10.30
N ALA A 119 -25.82 -1.49 8.98
CA ALA A 119 -26.48 -2.61 8.32
C ALA A 119 -25.71 -3.94 8.44
N HIS A 120 -24.38 -3.86 8.42
CA HIS A 120 -23.47 -4.99 8.36
C HIS A 120 -22.27 -4.78 9.33
N PRO A 121 -22.51 -4.85 10.65
CA PRO A 121 -21.48 -4.61 11.68
C PRO A 121 -20.37 -5.67 11.68
N ASP A 122 -20.60 -6.82 11.06
CA ASP A 122 -19.68 -7.95 10.95
C ASP A 122 -18.72 -7.85 9.75
N LEU A 123 -18.87 -6.86 8.87
CA LEU A 123 -18.00 -6.69 7.71
C LEU A 123 -16.72 -5.96 8.04
N ILE A 124 -15.67 -6.34 7.32
CA ILE A 124 -14.37 -5.70 7.30
C ILE A 124 -14.09 -5.32 5.85
N LEU A 125 -14.07 -4.02 5.57
CA LEU A 125 -13.82 -3.50 4.24
C LEU A 125 -12.32 -3.44 4.00
N CYS A 126 -11.84 -4.14 2.97
CA CYS A 126 -10.44 -4.12 2.56
C CYS A 126 -10.32 -3.24 1.31
N GLY A 127 -9.54 -2.17 1.43
CA GLY A 127 -9.35 -1.25 0.33
C GLY A 127 -8.00 -0.55 0.38
N GLU A 128 -7.71 0.15 -0.71
CA GLU A 128 -6.49 0.93 -0.85
C GLU A 128 -6.81 2.40 -0.59
N VAL A 129 -6.04 3.04 0.28
CA VAL A 129 -6.08 4.50 0.44
C VAL A 129 -4.93 5.10 -0.36
N THR A 130 -5.26 6.06 -1.23
CA THR A 130 -4.31 6.73 -2.13
C THR A 130 -4.63 8.22 -2.24
N GLY A 131 -3.66 9.02 -2.65
CA GLY A 131 -3.80 10.47 -2.84
C GLY A 131 -2.54 11.24 -2.46
N PRO A 132 -2.42 12.51 -2.88
CA PRO A 132 -1.27 13.35 -2.56
C PRO A 132 -1.14 13.71 -1.07
N GLU A 133 -2.17 13.45 -0.27
CA GLU A 133 -2.22 13.82 1.15
C GLU A 133 -2.15 12.62 2.10
N THR A 134 -1.63 11.48 1.62
CA THR A 134 -1.37 10.33 2.50
C THR A 134 -0.07 10.53 3.30
N PRO A 135 0.04 9.94 4.50
CA PRO A 135 1.25 10.06 5.32
C PRO A 135 2.33 9.00 5.00
N TYR A 136 2.06 8.10 4.05
CA TYR A 136 2.90 6.91 3.83
C TYR A 136 3.60 6.92 2.48
N ILE A 137 2.96 7.44 1.44
CA ILE A 137 3.43 7.38 0.06
C ILE A 137 3.58 8.79 -0.46
N GLU A 138 4.72 9.06 -1.08
CA GLU A 138 5.02 10.34 -1.72
C GLU A 138 4.52 10.35 -3.15
N GLY A 139 4.18 11.55 -3.62
CA GLY A 139 3.81 11.77 -5.01
C GLY A 139 2.30 11.86 -5.21
N THR A 140 1.91 11.71 -6.46
CA THR A 140 0.54 11.94 -6.92
C THR A 140 -0.18 10.63 -7.16
N SER A 141 -1.50 10.63 -6.98
CA SER A 141 -2.34 9.50 -7.37
C SER A 141 -3.00 9.78 -8.71
N PRO A 142 -2.93 8.86 -9.69
CA PRO A 142 -3.64 9.03 -10.96
C PRO A 142 -5.16 8.88 -10.82
N LEU A 143 -5.66 8.37 -9.68
CA LEU A 143 -7.10 8.31 -9.35
C LEU A 143 -7.56 9.51 -8.50
N VAL A 144 -6.67 10.08 -7.68
CA VAL A 144 -7.02 11.11 -6.69
C VAL A 144 -6.12 12.33 -6.87
N ARG A 145 -6.67 13.41 -7.46
CA ARG A 145 -5.91 14.64 -7.74
C ARG A 145 -5.63 15.49 -6.50
N GLN A 146 -6.50 15.46 -5.51
CA GLN A 146 -6.42 16.25 -4.27
C GLN A 146 -6.99 15.43 -3.11
N GLY A 147 -6.50 15.64 -1.89
CA GLY A 147 -6.95 14.89 -0.73
C GLY A 147 -6.53 13.42 -0.76
N ILE A 148 -7.46 12.57 -0.34
CA ILE A 148 -7.32 11.11 -0.31
C ILE A 148 -8.60 10.46 -0.84
N GLY A 149 -8.47 9.23 -1.34
CA GLY A 149 -9.59 8.38 -1.72
C GLY A 149 -9.38 6.96 -1.22
N PHE A 150 -10.47 6.25 -1.02
CA PHE A 150 -10.51 4.82 -0.68
C PHE A 150 -11.07 4.06 -1.88
N PHE A 151 -10.47 2.91 -2.19
CA PHE A 151 -10.94 2.02 -3.25
C PHE A 151 -11.07 0.61 -2.71
N LEU A 152 -12.30 0.14 -2.56
CA LEU A 152 -12.64 -1.20 -2.12
C LEU A 152 -12.15 -2.23 -3.15
N PHE A 153 -11.36 -3.20 -2.69
CA PHE A 153 -11.00 -4.36 -3.50
C PHE A 153 -11.49 -5.67 -2.88
N ASP A 154 -11.70 -5.78 -1.57
CA ASP A 154 -12.23 -7.01 -0.97
C ASP A 154 -13.06 -6.73 0.28
N VAL A 155 -13.87 -7.70 0.68
CA VAL A 155 -14.64 -7.67 1.92
C VAL A 155 -14.45 -8.99 2.64
N ILE A 156 -14.17 -8.91 3.94
CA ILE A 156 -14.13 -10.06 4.84
C ILE A 156 -15.37 -9.99 5.72
N ARG A 157 -15.98 -11.14 6.01
CA ARG A 157 -17.07 -11.26 6.98
C ARG A 157 -16.57 -11.97 8.22
N GLN A 158 -16.79 -11.39 9.40
CA GLN A 158 -16.37 -12.01 10.66
C GLN A 158 -16.99 -13.41 10.81
N GLY A 159 -16.16 -14.38 11.21
CA GLY A 159 -16.57 -15.78 11.38
C GLY A 159 -16.68 -16.58 10.08
N VAL A 160 -16.48 -15.96 8.91
CA VAL A 160 -16.44 -16.64 7.61
C VAL A 160 -14.99 -16.65 7.11
N GLU A 161 -14.54 -17.80 6.62
CA GLU A 161 -13.21 -17.94 6.05
C GLU A 161 -13.13 -17.30 4.67
N GLY A 162 -12.02 -16.59 4.41
CA GLY A 162 -11.75 -15.99 3.11
C GLY A 162 -12.44 -14.65 2.88
N PHE A 163 -12.67 -14.34 1.60
CA PHE A 163 -13.29 -13.10 1.13
C PHE A 163 -14.69 -13.39 0.60
N LEU A 164 -15.56 -12.38 0.62
CA LEU A 164 -16.80 -12.46 -0.14
C LEU A 164 -16.50 -12.65 -1.65
N PRO A 165 -17.34 -13.41 -2.38
CA PRO A 165 -17.26 -13.49 -3.83
C PRO A 165 -17.29 -12.10 -4.48
N VAL A 166 -16.62 -11.96 -5.62
CA VAL A 166 -16.45 -10.67 -6.32
C VAL A 166 -17.80 -10.04 -6.67
N GLU A 167 -18.78 -10.84 -7.07
CA GLU A 167 -20.12 -10.36 -7.40
C GLU A 167 -20.92 -9.92 -6.18
N GLU A 168 -20.79 -10.61 -5.04
CA GLU A 168 -21.41 -10.19 -3.77
C GLU A 168 -20.81 -8.87 -3.31
N ARG A 169 -19.48 -8.73 -3.40
CA ARG A 169 -18.78 -7.47 -3.13
C ARG A 169 -19.29 -6.33 -4.02
N HIS A 170 -19.40 -6.56 -5.33
CA HIS A 170 -19.93 -5.55 -6.24
C HIS A 170 -21.39 -5.18 -5.94
N ALA A 171 -22.23 -6.14 -5.54
CA ALA A 171 -23.60 -5.86 -5.14
C ALA A 171 -23.65 -5.00 -3.87
N LEU A 172 -22.80 -5.32 -2.87
CA LEU A 172 -22.64 -4.53 -1.66
C LEU A 172 -22.17 -3.11 -1.97
N ALA A 173 -21.12 -2.98 -2.78
CA ALA A 173 -20.58 -1.68 -3.16
C ALA A 173 -21.61 -0.80 -3.88
N ARG A 174 -22.40 -1.37 -4.81
CA ARG A 174 -23.50 -0.62 -5.44
C ARG A 174 -24.57 -0.19 -4.45
N SER A 175 -24.92 -1.05 -3.49
CA SER A 175 -26.00 -0.79 -2.52
C SER A 175 -25.65 0.35 -1.55
N PHE A 176 -24.37 0.47 -1.18
CA PHE A 176 -23.87 1.47 -0.24
C PHE A 176 -23.04 2.58 -0.91
N GLY A 177 -22.98 2.63 -2.24
CA GLY A 177 -22.20 3.62 -2.97
C GLY A 177 -20.70 3.58 -2.69
N LEU A 178 -20.14 2.40 -2.38
CA LEU A 178 -18.72 2.26 -2.04
C LEU A 178 -17.86 2.49 -3.31
N PRO A 179 -16.82 3.33 -3.24
CA PRO A 179 -15.85 3.45 -4.33
C PRO A 179 -15.05 2.14 -4.46
N GLU A 180 -15.15 1.47 -5.60
CA GLU A 180 -14.41 0.24 -5.89
C GLU A 180 -13.18 0.51 -6.73
N VAL A 181 -12.17 -0.36 -6.64
CA VAL A 181 -11.10 -0.39 -7.63
C VAL A 181 -11.68 -0.59 -9.04
N PRO A 182 -11.13 0.08 -10.08
CA PRO A 182 -11.58 -0.13 -11.45
C PRO A 182 -11.56 -1.62 -11.84
N PHE A 183 -12.60 -2.04 -12.55
CA PHE A 183 -12.85 -3.43 -12.89
C PHE A 183 -12.84 -3.61 -14.41
N TYR A 184 -12.12 -4.63 -14.88
CA TYR A 184 -11.86 -4.85 -16.30
C TYR A 184 -12.47 -6.15 -16.86
N GLY A 185 -13.33 -6.83 -16.09
CA GLY A 185 -14.04 -8.01 -16.55
C GLY A 185 -13.45 -9.33 -16.05
N ARG A 186 -13.91 -10.41 -16.69
CA ARG A 186 -13.55 -11.80 -16.37
C ARG A 186 -12.88 -12.43 -17.59
N ILE A 187 -11.70 -12.98 -17.40
CA ILE A 187 -10.88 -13.54 -18.48
C ILE A 187 -10.69 -15.05 -18.26
N ASP A 188 -10.79 -15.82 -19.34
CA ASP A 188 -10.38 -17.23 -19.34
C ASP A 188 -8.85 -17.32 -19.46
N PRO A 189 -8.15 -18.05 -18.58
CA PRO A 189 -6.70 -18.15 -18.63
C PRO A 189 -6.16 -18.72 -19.95
N LYS A 190 -6.98 -19.33 -20.82
CA LYS A 190 -6.55 -19.84 -22.13
C LYS A 190 -6.29 -18.75 -23.16
N ASP A 191 -6.80 -17.53 -22.96
CA ASP A 191 -6.61 -16.41 -23.89
C ASP A 191 -6.33 -15.10 -23.17
N LEU A 192 -5.06 -14.68 -23.18
CA LEU A 192 -4.61 -13.47 -22.50
C LEU A 192 -4.56 -12.23 -23.41
N ARG A 193 -5.11 -12.28 -24.63
CA ARG A 193 -5.08 -11.13 -25.55
C ARG A 193 -5.75 -9.90 -24.95
N GLU A 194 -6.92 -10.08 -24.34
CA GLU A 194 -7.65 -9.00 -23.66
C GLU A 194 -6.86 -8.45 -22.47
N LEU A 195 -6.25 -9.32 -21.66
CA LEU A 195 -5.40 -8.91 -20.54
C LEU A 195 -4.21 -8.06 -21.01
N ARG A 196 -3.57 -8.45 -22.11
CA ARG A 196 -2.47 -7.67 -22.72
C ARG A 196 -2.94 -6.29 -23.15
N THR A 197 -4.13 -6.17 -23.75
CA THR A 197 -4.72 -4.87 -24.10
C THR A 197 -5.01 -4.01 -22.87
N ILE A 198 -5.53 -4.60 -21.79
CA ILE A 198 -5.75 -3.91 -20.53
C ILE A 198 -4.42 -3.39 -19.96
N LEU A 199 -3.39 -4.22 -19.90
CA LEU A 199 -2.07 -3.86 -19.39
C LEU A 199 -1.40 -2.74 -20.18
N TRP A 200 -1.48 -2.78 -21.52
CA TRP A 200 -0.97 -1.70 -22.36
C TRP A 200 -1.68 -0.37 -22.11
N ARG A 201 -3.01 -0.40 -21.94
CA ARG A 201 -3.79 0.81 -21.62
C ARG A 201 -3.41 1.36 -20.25
N LEU A 202 -3.28 0.48 -19.25
CA LEU A 202 -2.86 0.85 -17.90
C LEU A 202 -1.46 1.46 -17.91
N ASP A 203 -0.52 0.86 -18.64
CA ASP A 203 0.85 1.35 -18.77
C ASP A 203 0.91 2.75 -19.42
N ALA A 204 0.16 2.96 -20.51
CA ALA A 204 0.06 4.26 -21.17
C ALA A 204 -0.56 5.35 -20.29
N GLN A 205 -1.31 4.95 -19.26
CA GLN A 205 -1.94 5.84 -18.28
C GLN A 205 -1.17 5.91 -16.95
N GLU A 206 0.04 5.35 -16.90
CA GLU A 206 0.90 5.29 -15.70
C GLU A 206 0.18 4.68 -14.48
N ARG A 207 -0.66 3.65 -14.73
CA ARG A 207 -1.35 2.88 -13.71
C ARG A 207 -0.50 1.69 -13.26
N GLU A 208 -0.60 1.32 -11.98
CA GLU A 208 0.31 0.34 -11.38
C GLU A 208 0.24 -1.05 -12.04
N GLY A 209 -0.97 -1.51 -12.35
CA GLY A 209 -1.21 -2.80 -12.98
C GLY A 209 -2.51 -3.44 -12.52
N VAL A 210 -2.49 -4.75 -12.32
CA VAL A 210 -3.69 -5.54 -12.03
C VAL A 210 -3.51 -6.51 -10.87
N VAL A 211 -4.62 -6.78 -10.19
CA VAL A 211 -4.81 -7.94 -9.32
C VAL A 211 -5.77 -8.89 -10.03
N LEU A 212 -5.32 -10.12 -10.23
CA LEU A 212 -6.06 -11.22 -10.83
C LEU A 212 -6.62 -12.10 -9.72
N LYS A 213 -7.92 -12.35 -9.74
CA LYS A 213 -8.62 -13.13 -8.72
C LYS A 213 -9.35 -14.30 -9.36
N GLU A 214 -8.87 -15.51 -9.13
CA GLU A 214 -9.45 -16.72 -9.69
C GLU A 214 -10.89 -16.90 -9.18
N ASP A 215 -11.80 -17.10 -10.13
CA ASP A 215 -13.21 -17.36 -9.90
C ASP A 215 -13.42 -18.85 -9.65
N SER A 216 -12.92 -19.30 -8.49
CA SER A 216 -12.99 -20.69 -8.04
C SER A 216 -12.97 -20.75 -6.51
N PRO A 217 -13.37 -21.89 -5.91
CA PRO A 217 -13.23 -22.09 -4.45
C PRO A 217 -11.78 -21.96 -3.94
N ARG A 218 -10.78 -22.19 -4.80
CA ARG A 218 -9.36 -21.97 -4.44
C ARG A 218 -9.06 -20.48 -4.23
N SER A 219 -9.81 -19.58 -4.88
CA SER A 219 -9.66 -18.13 -4.82
C SER A 219 -8.19 -17.70 -4.97
N PHE A 220 -7.46 -18.33 -5.89
CA PHE A 220 -6.05 -18.00 -6.14
C PHE A 220 -5.92 -16.56 -6.62
N ARG A 221 -4.89 -15.86 -6.14
CA ARG A 221 -4.68 -14.44 -6.44
C ARG A 221 -3.24 -14.19 -6.86
N ALA A 222 -3.08 -13.42 -7.91
CA ALA A 222 -1.78 -12.95 -8.35
C ALA A 222 -1.87 -11.48 -8.76
N LYS A 223 -0.73 -10.79 -8.71
CA LYS A 223 -0.60 -9.44 -9.24
C LYS A 223 0.43 -9.39 -10.37
N TYR A 224 0.19 -8.51 -11.33
CA TYR A 224 1.07 -8.19 -12.44
C TYR A 224 1.13 -6.66 -12.56
N VAL A 225 2.32 -6.09 -12.71
CA VAL A 225 2.51 -4.63 -12.73
C VAL A 225 3.06 -4.17 -14.07
N THR A 226 2.80 -2.92 -14.42
CA THR A 226 3.18 -2.32 -15.70
C THR A 226 4.64 -1.85 -15.70
N GLY A 227 5.21 -1.66 -16.89
CA GLY A 227 6.59 -1.15 -17.03
C GLY A 227 6.74 0.29 -16.51
N SER A 228 5.75 1.15 -16.74
CA SER A 228 5.65 2.51 -16.21
C SER A 228 5.62 2.53 -14.69
N ALA A 229 4.93 1.59 -14.04
CA ALA A 229 4.93 1.45 -12.58
C ALA A 229 6.32 1.08 -12.05
N GLU A 230 7.02 0.15 -12.69
CA GLU A 230 8.40 -0.21 -12.30
C GLU A 230 9.35 0.99 -12.44
N LEU A 231 9.20 1.80 -13.50
CA LEU A 231 9.97 3.03 -13.68
C LEU A 231 9.64 4.11 -12.64
N SER A 232 8.36 4.26 -12.29
CA SER A 232 7.90 5.18 -11.24
C SER A 232 8.48 4.79 -9.88
N ASP A 233 8.42 3.50 -9.54
CA ASP A 233 9.01 2.94 -8.32
C ASP A 233 10.52 3.19 -8.24
N ILE A 234 11.24 3.01 -9.36
CA ILE A 234 12.68 3.28 -9.44
C ILE A 234 12.95 4.77 -9.18
N ALA A 235 12.21 5.66 -9.83
CA ALA A 235 12.37 7.09 -9.67
C ALA A 235 12.11 7.53 -8.22
N SER A 236 10.98 7.08 -7.64
CA SER A 236 10.60 7.38 -6.26
C SER A 236 11.64 6.88 -5.26
N MET A 237 12.11 5.63 -5.37
CA MET A 237 13.09 5.11 -4.41
C MET A 237 14.50 5.65 -4.61
N THR A 238 14.82 6.15 -5.81
CA THR A 238 16.10 6.80 -6.07
C THR A 238 16.25 8.09 -5.26
N GLU A 239 15.16 8.71 -4.80
CA GLU A 239 15.25 9.83 -3.87
C GLU A 239 15.96 9.48 -2.55
N ARG A 240 15.95 8.20 -2.19
CA ARG A 240 16.59 7.64 -1.00
C ARG A 240 17.54 6.49 -1.38
N TYR A 241 18.27 6.68 -2.48
CA TYR A 241 19.06 5.66 -3.17
C TYR A 241 19.94 4.78 -2.25
N LEU A 242 20.57 5.37 -1.23
CA LEU A 242 21.46 4.63 -0.31
C LEU A 242 20.79 4.21 1.00
N ASP A 243 19.54 4.61 1.20
CA ASP A 243 18.71 4.14 2.29
C ASP A 243 17.91 2.90 1.86
N VAL A 244 17.90 2.56 0.57
CA VAL A 244 17.19 1.40 -0.01
C VAL A 244 18.19 0.30 -0.42
N PRO A 245 17.89 -0.99 -0.17
CA PRO A 245 18.75 -2.10 -0.61
C PRO A 245 18.92 -2.13 -2.13
N PRO A 246 20.13 -2.41 -2.66
CA PRO A 246 20.38 -2.46 -4.11
C PRO A 246 19.47 -3.44 -4.86
N GLU A 247 19.06 -4.54 -4.22
CA GLU A 247 18.16 -5.55 -4.78
C GLU A 247 16.80 -4.97 -5.15
N TYR A 248 16.37 -3.91 -4.45
CA TYR A 248 15.14 -3.20 -4.81
C TYR A 248 15.19 -2.70 -6.26
N PHE A 249 16.34 -2.20 -6.72
CA PHE A 249 16.50 -1.65 -8.05
C PHE A 249 16.73 -2.76 -9.09
N THR A 250 17.62 -3.71 -8.79
CA THR A 250 17.94 -4.79 -9.76
C THR A 250 16.73 -5.67 -10.06
N GLU A 251 15.90 -5.97 -9.05
CA GLU A 251 14.65 -6.71 -9.25
C GLU A 251 13.66 -5.96 -10.15
N ARG A 252 13.60 -4.63 -10.07
CA ARG A 252 12.69 -3.81 -10.89
C ARG A 252 13.15 -3.65 -12.32
N VAL A 253 14.45 -3.52 -12.53
CA VAL A 253 15.05 -3.56 -13.87
C VAL A 253 14.74 -4.91 -14.54
N LEU A 254 14.87 -6.02 -13.82
CA LEU A 254 14.50 -7.35 -14.33
C LEU A 254 13.01 -7.42 -14.69
N ARG A 255 12.12 -6.91 -13.85
CA ARG A 255 10.67 -6.90 -14.10
C ARG A 255 10.30 -6.04 -15.30
N LEU A 256 10.92 -4.88 -15.45
CA LEU A 256 10.76 -4.05 -16.64
C LEU A 256 11.18 -4.83 -17.89
N ALA A 257 12.33 -5.51 -17.87
CA ALA A 257 12.76 -6.32 -19.01
C ALA A 257 11.74 -7.42 -19.36
N LEU A 258 11.24 -8.15 -18.36
CA LEU A 258 10.22 -9.18 -18.56
C LEU A 258 8.89 -8.61 -19.10
N PHE A 259 8.47 -7.45 -18.61
CA PHE A 259 7.30 -6.73 -19.13
C PHE A 259 7.46 -6.39 -20.62
N LEU A 260 8.64 -5.91 -21.04
CA LEU A 260 8.90 -5.59 -22.45
C LEU A 260 8.86 -6.84 -23.34
N GLU A 261 9.31 -7.99 -22.84
CA GLU A 261 9.17 -9.27 -23.55
C GLU A 261 7.68 -9.68 -23.66
N ASP A 262 6.92 -9.67 -22.56
CA ASP A 262 5.50 -10.03 -22.55
C ASP A 262 4.65 -9.13 -23.46
N MET A 263 5.02 -7.85 -23.56
CA MET A 263 4.36 -6.87 -24.41
C MET A 263 4.87 -6.88 -25.86
N GLU A 264 5.83 -7.75 -26.19
CA GLU A 264 6.45 -7.89 -27.51
C GLU A 264 7.04 -6.57 -28.04
N VAL A 265 7.66 -5.78 -27.16
CA VAL A 265 8.25 -4.47 -27.50
C VAL A 265 9.53 -4.67 -28.31
N THR A 266 9.47 -4.28 -29.59
CA THR A 266 10.59 -4.38 -30.54
C THR A 266 11.51 -3.15 -30.50
N ASP A 267 10.95 -1.94 -30.46
CA ASP A 267 11.72 -0.70 -30.28
C ASP A 267 11.81 -0.33 -28.80
N ARG A 268 13.03 -0.36 -28.26
CA ARG A 268 13.32 -0.16 -26.84
C ARG A 268 14.05 1.15 -26.53
N GLU A 269 14.32 1.99 -27.53
CA GLU A 269 15.10 3.22 -27.31
C GLU A 269 14.46 4.14 -26.27
N GLU A 270 13.14 4.36 -26.40
CA GLU A 270 12.38 5.16 -25.44
C GLU A 270 12.38 4.55 -24.03
N TRP A 271 12.31 3.23 -23.92
CA TRP A 271 12.35 2.54 -22.61
C TRP A 271 13.72 2.68 -21.93
N HIS A 272 14.81 2.54 -22.69
CA HIS A 272 16.14 2.81 -22.18
C HIS A 272 16.28 4.26 -21.68
N ARG A 273 15.75 5.21 -22.45
CA ARG A 273 15.75 6.64 -22.06
C ARG A 273 14.95 6.88 -20.79
N ARG A 274 13.75 6.29 -20.67
CA ARG A 274 12.91 6.40 -19.45
C ARG A 274 13.59 5.79 -18.23
N LEU A 275 14.23 4.63 -18.38
CA LEU A 275 14.98 4.00 -17.29
C LEU A 275 16.16 4.88 -16.84
N GLY A 276 16.93 5.42 -17.80
CA GLY A 276 18.01 6.36 -17.50
C GLY A 276 17.49 7.61 -16.78
N LYS A 277 16.35 8.15 -17.22
CA LYS A 277 15.69 9.31 -16.57
C LYS A 277 15.26 8.98 -15.14
N ALA A 278 14.64 7.82 -14.90
CA ALA A 278 14.18 7.39 -13.59
C ALA A 278 15.31 7.39 -12.55
N PHE A 279 16.52 6.96 -12.92
CA PHE A 279 17.69 7.05 -12.05
C PHE A 279 18.31 8.46 -12.03
N LEU A 280 18.70 9.00 -13.19
CA LEU A 280 19.59 10.16 -13.24
C LEU A 280 18.89 11.47 -12.90
N SER A 281 17.61 11.63 -13.27
CA SER A 281 16.86 12.85 -12.91
C SER A 281 16.62 12.92 -11.41
N ALA A 282 16.14 11.82 -10.80
CA ALA A 282 15.91 11.75 -9.35
C ALA A 282 17.23 11.96 -8.56
N LEU A 283 18.34 11.34 -8.98
CA LEU A 283 19.64 11.59 -8.38
C LEU A 283 20.10 13.05 -8.54
N GLY A 284 19.87 13.65 -9.71
CA GLY A 284 20.19 15.06 -9.97
C GLY A 284 19.50 15.99 -8.97
N GLU A 285 18.20 15.78 -8.73
CA GLU A 285 17.43 16.53 -7.73
C GLU A 285 17.96 16.31 -6.31
N ARG A 286 18.30 15.06 -5.95
CA ARG A 286 18.87 14.76 -4.62
C ARG A 286 20.26 15.35 -4.41
N ILE A 287 21.12 15.34 -5.44
CA ILE A 287 22.42 16.00 -5.38
C ILE A 287 22.24 17.51 -5.15
N ALA A 288 21.26 18.14 -5.81
CA ALA A 288 20.94 19.54 -5.58
C ALA A 288 20.42 19.79 -4.15
N ALA A 289 19.54 18.93 -3.63
CA ALA A 289 19.05 19.00 -2.24
C ALA A 289 20.20 18.80 -1.22
N ALA A 290 21.10 17.86 -1.46
CA ALA A 290 22.28 17.63 -0.63
C ALA A 290 23.21 18.85 -0.56
N ARG A 291 23.36 19.61 -1.67
CA ARG A 291 24.09 20.90 -1.68
C ARG A 291 23.43 21.95 -0.79
N GLN A 292 22.10 21.92 -0.66
CA GLN A 292 21.33 22.79 0.23
C GLN A 292 21.30 22.27 1.68
N GLY A 293 21.96 21.13 1.94
CA GLY A 293 22.27 20.63 3.28
C GLY A 293 21.60 19.32 3.67
N ARG A 294 20.50 18.91 3.00
CA ARG A 294 19.75 17.69 3.36
C ARG A 294 18.86 17.14 2.23
N CYS A 295 18.65 15.83 2.23
CA CYS A 295 17.63 15.14 1.43
C CYS A 295 16.47 14.70 2.32
N ALA A 296 15.24 15.03 1.93
CA ALA A 296 14.04 14.66 2.66
C ALA A 296 12.83 14.52 1.73
N GLY A 297 11.91 13.62 2.10
CA GLY A 297 10.56 13.55 1.56
C GLY A 297 9.60 14.41 2.36
N SER A 298 8.66 15.10 1.70
CA SER A 298 7.73 16.03 2.34
C SER A 298 6.30 15.51 2.28
N PHE A 299 5.62 15.54 3.43
CA PHE A 299 4.26 15.02 3.59
C PHE A 299 3.33 16.10 4.14
N CYS A 300 2.10 16.11 3.66
CA CYS A 300 1.04 16.99 4.14
C CYS A 300 -0.25 16.17 4.25
N CYS A 301 -0.81 16.09 5.45
CA CYS A 301 -2.02 15.33 5.71
C CYS A 301 -3.00 16.13 6.55
N ARG A 302 -4.30 15.91 6.30
CA ARG A 302 -5.41 16.61 6.94
C ARG A 302 -6.15 15.69 7.90
N PHE A 303 -6.51 16.22 9.07
CA PHE A 303 -7.20 15.53 10.15
C PHE A 303 -8.40 16.34 10.65
N HIS A 304 -9.44 15.65 11.10
CA HIS A 304 -10.54 16.20 11.88
C HIS A 304 -10.13 16.42 13.34
N ALA A 305 -9.38 15.48 13.94
CA ALA A 305 -8.91 15.60 15.32
C ALA A 305 -7.39 15.81 15.44
N ARG A 306 -6.99 16.83 16.21
CA ARG A 306 -5.59 17.14 16.50
C ARG A 306 -4.85 15.97 17.16
N GLU A 307 -5.54 15.26 18.04
CA GLU A 307 -5.00 14.14 18.79
C GLU A 307 -4.57 13.02 17.85
N ASN A 308 -5.31 12.78 16.76
CA ASN A 308 -4.97 11.77 15.77
C ASN A 308 -3.75 12.18 14.92
N ALA A 309 -3.59 13.47 14.63
CA ALA A 309 -2.37 13.97 13.99
C ALA A 309 -1.13 13.73 14.88
N LEU A 310 -1.23 14.00 16.18
CA LEU A 310 -0.15 13.75 17.13
C LEU A 310 0.15 12.27 17.31
N ARG A 311 -0.88 11.41 17.37
CA ARG A 311 -0.72 9.95 17.41
C ARG A 311 -0.01 9.42 16.16
N LEU A 312 -0.33 9.96 14.98
CA LEU A 312 0.37 9.59 13.75
C LEU A 312 1.85 9.96 13.86
N LEU A 313 2.15 11.20 14.28
CA LEU A 313 3.53 11.67 14.39
C LEU A 313 4.36 10.81 15.36
N ASP A 314 3.79 10.46 16.52
CA ASP A 314 4.44 9.54 17.46
C ASP A 314 4.65 8.16 16.83
N ALA A 315 3.61 7.59 16.21
CA ALA A 315 3.71 6.28 15.55
C ALA A 315 4.78 6.26 14.45
N LEU A 316 4.91 7.33 13.65
CA LEU A 316 5.96 7.48 12.64
C LEU A 316 7.34 7.68 13.27
N GLY A 317 7.44 8.39 14.38
CA GLY A 317 8.69 8.57 15.14
C GLY A 317 9.22 7.27 15.76
N GLN A 318 8.34 6.31 16.06
CA GLN A 318 8.74 4.98 16.54
C GLN A 318 9.28 4.05 15.43
N ILE A 319 9.14 4.44 14.16
CA ILE A 319 9.71 3.68 13.04
C ILE A 319 11.21 3.99 12.95
N HIS A 320 12.02 3.08 13.50
CA HIS A 320 13.48 3.17 13.46
C HIS A 320 14.01 2.40 12.24
N GLY A 321 14.90 3.00 11.44
CA GLY A 321 15.63 2.32 10.36
C GLY A 321 15.65 3.05 9.02
N HIS A 322 15.70 2.28 7.92
CA HIS A 322 15.80 2.73 6.52
C HIS A 322 14.62 3.62 6.03
N GLU A 323 13.51 3.65 6.78
CA GLU A 323 12.32 4.45 6.42
C GLU A 323 12.46 5.95 6.77
N GLY A 324 13.58 6.33 7.39
CA GLY A 324 13.95 7.72 7.65
C GLY A 324 13.38 8.27 8.95
N GLU A 325 14.13 9.17 9.58
CA GLU A 325 13.67 9.89 10.76
C GLU A 325 12.56 10.86 10.38
N THR A 326 11.48 10.87 11.15
CA THR A 326 10.34 11.78 10.93
C THR A 326 10.56 13.09 11.69
N ARG A 327 10.48 14.22 10.97
CA ARG A 327 10.60 15.57 11.53
C ARG A 327 9.29 16.35 11.33
N LEU A 328 8.70 16.84 12.41
CA LEU A 328 7.59 17.78 12.35
C LEU A 328 8.01 19.10 11.70
N VAL A 329 7.25 19.56 10.72
CA VAL A 329 7.38 20.91 10.12
C VAL A 329 6.34 21.84 10.73
N SER A 330 5.06 21.47 10.69
CA SER A 330 3.98 22.24 11.30
C SER A 330 2.76 21.38 11.62
N LEU A 331 1.96 21.82 12.59
CA LEU A 331 0.62 21.31 12.87
C LEU A 331 -0.28 22.51 13.18
N GLN A 332 -1.19 22.85 12.27
CA GLN A 332 -2.01 24.07 12.35
C GLN A 332 -3.48 23.75 12.09
N ASP A 333 -4.38 24.53 12.69
CA ASP A 333 -5.80 24.50 12.36
C ASP A 333 -6.05 25.45 11.16
N GLU A 334 -6.49 24.88 10.05
CA GLU A 334 -6.86 25.59 8.83
C GLU A 334 -8.37 25.43 8.59
N GLY A 335 -9.18 26.21 9.32
CA GLY A 335 -10.63 26.28 9.10
C GLY A 335 -11.40 25.08 9.64
N GLY A 336 -11.03 24.57 10.82
CA GLY A 336 -11.65 23.40 11.44
C GLY A 336 -11.05 22.07 10.98
N THR A 337 -9.96 22.11 10.22
CA THR A 337 -9.18 20.94 9.80
C THR A 337 -7.74 21.10 10.27
N TRP A 338 -7.19 20.10 10.94
CA TRP A 338 -5.80 20.09 11.36
C TRP A 338 -4.90 19.63 10.22
N VAL A 339 -4.00 20.51 9.79
CA VAL A 339 -3.01 20.25 8.74
C VAL A 339 -1.66 19.92 9.37
N LEU A 340 -1.25 18.66 9.24
CA LEU A 340 0.04 18.15 9.67
C LEU A 340 1.01 18.12 8.49
N ARG A 341 2.12 18.84 8.62
CA ARG A 341 3.26 18.79 7.69
C ARG A 341 4.47 18.20 8.39
N PHE A 342 5.08 17.21 7.77
CA PHE A 342 6.29 16.57 8.30
C PHE A 342 7.20 16.11 7.16
N GLU A 343 8.45 15.84 7.50
CA GLU A 343 9.46 15.36 6.57
C GLU A 343 10.01 14.01 7.02
N LYS A 344 10.36 13.14 6.07
CA LYS A 344 11.17 11.94 6.32
C LYS A 344 12.60 12.18 5.83
N LEU A 345 13.58 12.00 6.71
CA LEU A 345 14.98 12.33 6.42
C LEU A 345 15.74 11.10 5.87
N TYR A 346 16.43 11.28 4.74
CA TYR A 346 17.23 10.23 4.07
C TYR A 346 18.69 10.35 4.48
N ARG A 347 19.03 9.81 5.65
CA ARG A 347 20.32 10.06 6.31
C ARG A 347 21.50 9.45 5.55
N SER A 348 21.40 8.21 5.07
CA SER A 348 22.49 7.56 4.34
C SER A 348 22.75 8.26 3.02
N THR A 349 21.67 8.56 2.28
CA THR A 349 21.75 9.32 1.02
C THR A 349 22.33 10.71 1.25
N THR A 350 21.84 11.45 2.26
CA THR A 350 22.36 12.79 2.60
C THR A 350 23.83 12.76 2.98
N GLY A 351 24.22 11.86 3.89
CA GLY A 351 25.59 11.77 4.41
C GLY A 351 26.58 11.41 3.32
N PHE A 352 26.25 10.40 2.51
CA PHE A 352 27.08 10.00 1.39
C PHE A 352 27.26 11.13 0.36
N LEU A 353 26.16 11.74 -0.10
CA LEU A 353 26.23 12.78 -1.13
C LEU A 353 27.03 13.99 -0.64
N ARG A 354 26.88 14.39 0.63
CA ARG A 354 27.68 15.49 1.21
C ARG A 354 29.17 15.16 1.27
N ASN A 355 29.54 13.94 1.67
CA ASN A 355 30.94 13.53 1.72
C ASN A 355 31.56 13.47 0.31
N ALA A 356 30.84 12.89 -0.65
CA ALA A 356 31.27 12.82 -2.04
C ALA A 356 31.44 14.22 -2.67
N LEU A 357 30.45 15.11 -2.48
CA LEU A 357 30.51 16.50 -2.95
C LEU A 357 31.61 17.32 -2.24
N GLY A 358 31.99 16.93 -1.03
CA GLY A 358 33.10 17.51 -0.27
C GLY A 358 34.49 16.96 -0.66
N GLY A 359 34.58 16.03 -1.60
CA GLY A 359 35.85 15.47 -2.09
C GLY A 359 36.43 14.35 -1.22
N SER A 360 35.62 13.71 -0.37
CA SER A 360 36.07 12.54 0.40
C SER A 360 36.40 11.36 -0.52
N LEU A 361 37.49 10.66 -0.23
CA LEU A 361 37.87 9.44 -0.94
C LEU A 361 36.96 8.27 -0.55
N ARG A 362 36.68 7.40 -1.52
CA ARG A 362 35.94 6.15 -1.33
C ARG A 362 36.81 4.98 -1.76
N PHE A 363 36.83 3.93 -0.94
CA PHE A 363 37.47 2.66 -1.23
C PHE A 363 36.36 1.62 -1.34
N ASP A 364 36.33 0.90 -2.46
CA ASP A 364 35.31 -0.11 -2.77
C ASP A 364 35.86 -1.54 -2.62
#